data_AF-A0A5C8KXD9-F1
#
_entry.id   AF-A0A5C8KXD9-F1
#
_cell.length_a   1.000
_cell.length_b   1.000
_cell.length_c   1.000
_cell.angle_alpha   90.00
_cell.angle_beta   90.00
_cell.angle_gamma   90.00
#
_symmetry.space_group_name_H-M   'P 1'
#
loop_
_entity.id
_entity.type
_entity.pdbx_description
1 polymer ?
#
loop_
_entity_poly.entity_id
_entity_poly.type
_entity_poly.pdbx_seq_one_letter_code
_entity_poly.pdbx_strand_id
1 'polypeptide(L)'
;MRWTWMLLSALATVHLAGCARDQSDTPTRPFTTEGVHFALTPSAARDCDPETVYEAVIGWRVQRPGRVRVDIRVDGAEGELFARSNEPEGSERTGPWVRRGMWFMLVDRDSGEVLAAQRAGPETCD
;
A
#
# COMPACT_ATOMS: atom_id res chain seq x y z
N MET A 1 -0.09 -15.70 -70.70
CA MET A 1 -0.47 -14.29 -70.46
C MET A 1 -1.77 -14.25 -69.66
N ARG A 2 -1.67 -13.96 -68.37
CA ARG A 2 -2.48 -12.99 -67.60
C ARG A 2 -2.06 -13.13 -66.13
N TRP A 3 -1.60 -12.00 -65.64
CA TRP A 3 -0.88 -11.76 -64.40
C TRP A 3 -1.93 -11.33 -63.37
N THR A 4 -1.92 -11.90 -62.16
CA THR A 4 -2.68 -11.31 -61.06
C THR A 4 -1.82 -11.37 -59.81
N TRP A 5 -1.28 -10.19 -59.49
CA TRP A 5 -0.65 -9.90 -58.21
C TRP A 5 -1.75 -9.81 -57.16
N MET A 6 -1.60 -10.51 -56.05
CA MET A 6 -2.22 -10.12 -54.79
C MET A 6 -1.10 -9.92 -53.78
N LEU A 7 -0.63 -8.68 -53.70
CA LEU A 7 0.11 -8.15 -52.56
C LEU A 7 -0.88 -8.06 -51.39
N LEU A 8 -0.91 -9.09 -50.53
CA LEU A 8 -1.43 -8.92 -49.17
C LEU A 8 -0.29 -8.35 -48.31
N SER A 9 -0.28 -7.03 -48.19
CA SER A 9 0.48 -6.32 -47.17
C SER A 9 -0.06 -6.71 -45.79
N ALA A 10 0.61 -7.65 -45.13
CA ALA A 10 0.36 -7.95 -43.74
C ALA A 10 0.89 -6.77 -42.89
N LEU A 11 -0.05 -5.94 -42.42
CA LEU A 11 0.22 -4.94 -41.38
C LEU A 11 0.69 -5.67 -40.12
N ALA A 12 1.97 -5.52 -39.79
CA ALA A 12 2.53 -5.95 -38.52
C ALA A 12 1.99 -5.03 -37.42
N THR A 13 0.95 -5.48 -36.71
CA THR A 13 0.45 -4.84 -35.50
C THR A 13 1.50 -5.03 -34.41
N VAL A 14 2.32 -4.01 -34.18
CA VAL A 14 3.22 -3.97 -33.03
C VAL A 14 2.34 -3.82 -31.79
N HIS A 15 2.06 -4.95 -31.12
CA HIS A 15 1.48 -4.94 -29.79
C HIS A 15 2.53 -4.35 -28.84
N LEU A 16 2.34 -3.09 -28.44
CA LEU A 16 3.00 -2.53 -27.28
C LEU A 16 2.59 -3.40 -26.09
N ALA A 17 3.51 -4.26 -25.64
CA ALA A 17 3.45 -4.88 -24.34
C ALA A 17 3.55 -3.75 -23.31
N GLY A 18 2.42 -3.15 -22.96
CA GLY A 18 2.32 -2.31 -21.80
C GLY A 18 2.68 -3.19 -20.61
N CYS A 19 3.76 -2.87 -19.91
CA CYS A 19 4.02 -3.43 -18.59
C CYS A 19 2.82 -3.08 -17.72
N ALA A 20 1.86 -4.01 -17.59
CA ALA A 20 0.83 -3.92 -16.58
C ALA A 20 1.59 -3.89 -15.24
N ARG A 21 1.64 -2.72 -14.62
CA ARG A 21 2.03 -2.61 -13.23
C ARG A 21 0.86 -3.18 -12.44
N ASP A 22 0.89 -4.48 -12.17
CA ASP A 22 0.13 -5.06 -11.06
C ASP A 22 0.68 -4.41 -9.78
N GLN A 23 0.12 -3.27 -9.40
CA GLN A 23 0.45 -2.54 -8.16
C GLN A 23 -0.71 -2.55 -7.16
N SER A 24 -1.66 -3.47 -7.34
CA SER A 24 -2.69 -3.76 -6.35
C SER A 24 -2.26 -4.82 -5.31
N ASP A 25 -0.96 -5.13 -5.23
CA ASP A 25 -0.45 -6.16 -4.33
C ASP A 25 -0.51 -5.68 -2.87
N THR A 26 -1.62 -6.01 -2.21
CA THR A 26 -1.69 -5.98 -0.76
C THR A 26 -0.53 -6.84 -0.21
N PRO A 27 0.31 -6.32 0.70
CA PRO A 27 1.42 -7.05 1.28
C PRO A 27 0.95 -8.37 1.88
N THR A 28 1.75 -9.43 1.73
CA THR A 28 1.44 -10.73 2.33
C THR A 28 1.86 -10.81 3.80
N ARG A 29 2.80 -9.96 4.23
CA ARG A 29 3.32 -9.89 5.60
C ARG A 29 3.71 -8.45 5.95
N PRO A 30 3.68 -8.07 7.23
CA PRO A 30 4.21 -6.79 7.65
C PRO A 30 5.69 -6.64 7.32
N PHE A 31 6.10 -5.41 7.00
CA PHE A 31 7.49 -5.09 6.74
C PHE A 31 7.76 -3.60 6.96
N THR A 32 9.02 -3.25 7.12
CA THR A 32 9.49 -1.88 7.26
C THR A 32 10.81 -1.73 6.53
N THR A 33 10.94 -0.68 5.72
CA THR A 33 12.19 -0.32 5.04
C THR A 33 13.20 0.24 6.06
N GLU A 34 14.49 0.13 5.77
CA GLU A 34 15.55 0.73 6.59
C GLU A 34 15.30 2.23 6.85
N GLY A 35 15.54 2.66 8.10
CA GLY A 35 15.32 4.05 8.52
C GLY A 35 13.85 4.44 8.75
N VAL A 36 12.90 3.53 8.51
CA VAL A 36 11.47 3.77 8.73
C VAL A 36 11.05 3.11 10.05
N HIS A 37 10.17 3.79 10.79
CA HIS A 37 9.38 3.22 11.86
C HIS A 37 7.91 3.45 11.52
N PHE A 38 7.09 2.41 11.65
CA PHE A 38 5.66 2.47 11.39
C PHE A 38 4.94 1.50 12.32
N ALA A 39 3.98 1.99 13.09
CA ALA A 39 3.33 1.21 14.14
C ALA A 39 1.84 1.56 14.27
N LEU A 40 1.07 0.58 14.73
CA LEU A 40 -0.36 0.66 15.04
C LEU A 40 -0.54 0.29 16.52
N THR A 41 -1.06 1.20 17.35
CA THR A 41 -1.15 0.99 18.82
C THR A 41 -2.58 1.28 19.34
N PRO A 42 -3.28 0.31 19.95
CA PRO A 42 -2.94 -1.12 19.97
C PRO A 42 -2.95 -1.69 18.55
N SER A 43 -2.20 -2.77 18.33
CA SER A 43 -2.13 -3.42 17.03
C SER A 43 -3.28 -4.40 16.78
N ALA A 44 -4.04 -4.77 17.82
CA ALA A 44 -5.19 -5.66 17.77
C ALA A 44 -6.28 -5.27 18.79
N ALA A 45 -7.51 -5.70 18.53
CA ALA A 45 -8.59 -5.73 19.53
C ALA A 45 -8.23 -6.66 20.70
N ARG A 46 -8.71 -6.35 21.91
CA ARG A 46 -8.37 -7.09 23.14
C ARG A 46 -9.07 -8.44 23.26
N ASP A 47 -10.22 -8.59 22.63
CA ASP A 47 -11.13 -9.74 22.78
C ASP A 47 -10.95 -10.80 21.69
N CYS A 48 -10.04 -10.57 20.75
CA CYS A 48 -9.71 -11.51 19.69
C CYS A 48 -10.87 -11.89 18.75
N ASP A 49 -11.99 -11.17 18.81
CA ASP A 49 -13.08 -11.32 17.85
C ASP A 49 -12.67 -10.62 16.54
N PRO A 50 -12.70 -11.31 15.37
CA PRO A 50 -12.40 -10.67 14.09
C PRO A 50 -13.35 -9.51 13.73
N GLU A 51 -14.57 -9.51 14.29
CA GLU A 51 -15.59 -8.48 14.03
C GLU A 51 -15.47 -7.28 14.98
N THR A 52 -14.73 -7.41 16.09
CA THR A 52 -14.52 -6.29 17.00
C THR A 52 -13.75 -5.17 16.31
N VAL A 53 -14.38 -4.01 16.26
CA VAL A 53 -13.74 -2.76 15.88
C VAL A 53 -13.02 -2.15 17.07
N TYR A 54 -11.89 -1.51 16.82
CA TYR A 54 -11.15 -0.78 17.84
C TYR A 54 -10.57 0.53 17.28
N GLU A 55 -10.23 1.44 18.20
CA GLU A 55 -9.43 2.61 17.90
C GLU A 55 -7.95 2.28 18.03
N ALA A 56 -7.14 2.81 17.13
CA ALA A 56 -5.69 2.73 17.17
C ALA A 56 -5.06 4.11 16.91
N VAL A 57 -3.81 4.24 17.28
CA VAL A 57 -2.95 5.36 16.89
C VAL A 57 -1.90 4.82 15.94
N ILE A 58 -1.84 5.39 14.74
CA ILE A 58 -0.79 5.10 13.77
C ILE A 58 0.34 6.09 14.01
N GLY A 59 1.55 5.59 14.29
CA GLY A 59 2.75 6.39 14.41
C GLY A 59 3.73 6.10 13.27
N TRP A 60 4.38 7.13 12.75
CA TRP A 60 5.43 6.97 11.72
C TRP A 60 6.64 7.85 12.00
N ARG A 61 7.81 7.38 11.54
CA ARG A 61 9.04 8.15 11.41
C ARG A 61 9.82 7.67 10.19
N VAL A 62 10.26 8.56 9.32
CA VAL A 62 11.05 8.27 8.11
C VAL A 62 12.36 9.03 8.17
N GLN A 63 13.46 8.31 8.36
CA GLN A 63 14.81 8.87 8.45
C GLN A 63 15.56 8.64 7.14
N ARG A 64 15.22 9.43 6.11
CA ARG A 64 15.90 9.43 4.81
C ARG A 64 16.32 10.86 4.43
N PRO A 65 17.40 11.04 3.66
CA PRO A 65 17.75 12.36 3.14
C PRO A 65 16.70 12.87 2.17
N GLY A 66 16.55 14.20 2.11
CA GLY A 66 15.58 14.86 1.24
C GLY A 66 14.24 15.14 1.91
N ARG A 67 13.27 15.57 1.10
CA ARG A 67 11.94 15.93 1.58
C ARG A 67 11.09 14.69 1.72
N VAL A 68 10.48 14.52 2.89
CA VAL A 68 9.53 13.43 3.15
C VAL A 68 8.11 13.90 2.83
N ARG A 69 7.37 13.06 2.12
CA ARG A 69 5.94 13.20 1.87
C ARG A 69 5.32 11.83 1.94
N VAL A 70 4.44 11.61 2.89
CA VAL A 70 3.83 10.30 3.08
C VAL A 70 2.31 10.38 3.02
N ASP A 71 1.74 9.34 2.43
CA ASP A 71 0.34 8.99 2.59
C ASP A 71 0.28 7.71 3.44
N ILE A 72 -0.69 7.61 4.34
CA ILE A 72 -1.07 6.36 4.98
C ILE A 72 -2.32 5.86 4.28
N ARG A 73 -2.22 4.68 3.68
CA ARG A 73 -3.29 4.06 2.89
C ARG A 73 -3.81 2.80 3.56
N VAL A 74 -5.10 2.55 3.38
CA VAL A 74 -5.80 1.37 3.93
C VAL A 74 -6.08 0.38 2.81
N ASP A 75 -5.79 -0.89 3.07
CA ASP A 75 -6.06 -2.06 2.22
C ASP A 75 -5.47 -2.02 0.79
N GLY A 76 -4.49 -1.15 0.54
CA GLY A 76 -3.70 -1.12 -0.69
C GLY A 76 -2.77 0.08 -0.77
N ALA A 77 -1.71 0.00 -1.58
CA ALA A 77 -0.82 1.15 -1.82
C ALA A 77 -1.55 2.33 -2.51
N GLU A 78 -2.58 2.01 -3.28
CA GLU A 78 -3.50 2.98 -3.90
C GLU A 78 -4.89 3.00 -3.21
N GLY A 79 -5.01 2.34 -2.06
CA GLY A 79 -6.26 2.22 -1.32
C GLY A 79 -6.73 3.53 -0.69
N GLU A 80 -7.70 3.43 0.21
CA GLU A 80 -8.30 4.60 0.87
C GLU A 80 -7.24 5.43 1.59
N LEU A 81 -7.26 6.75 1.38
CA LEU A 81 -6.37 7.67 2.08
C LEU A 81 -6.87 7.90 3.50
N PHE A 82 -6.15 7.36 4.48
CA PHE A 82 -6.43 7.61 5.89
C PHE A 82 -5.80 8.93 6.37
N ALA A 83 -4.51 9.12 6.12
CA ALA A 83 -3.76 10.29 6.58
C ALA A 83 -2.70 10.71 5.57
N ARG A 84 -2.30 11.99 5.63
CA ARG A 84 -1.31 12.59 4.74
C ARG A 84 -0.42 13.55 5.51
N SER A 85 0.89 13.47 5.30
CA SER A 85 1.86 14.34 5.94
C SER A 85 2.97 14.80 5.00
N ASN A 86 3.48 16.00 5.27
CA ASN A 86 4.74 16.51 4.70
C ASN A 86 5.89 16.45 5.72
N GLU A 87 5.63 15.90 6.90
CA GLU A 87 6.59 15.77 7.99
C GLU A 87 7.16 14.34 8.04
N PRO A 88 8.45 14.18 8.35
CA PRO A 88 9.10 12.87 8.45
C PRO A 88 8.58 12.04 9.62
N GLU A 89 7.98 12.68 10.62
CA GLU A 89 7.44 12.04 11.81
C GLU A 89 6.03 12.55 12.09
N GLY A 90 5.19 11.68 12.65
CA GLY A 90 3.88 12.08 13.14
C GLY A 90 3.09 10.91 13.69
N SER A 91 1.87 11.22 14.12
CA SER A 91 0.89 10.23 14.55
C SER A 91 -0.50 10.68 14.17
N GLU A 92 -1.37 9.73 13.84
CA GLU A 92 -2.78 9.99 13.59
C GLU A 92 -3.66 8.94 14.28
N ARG A 93 -4.73 9.40 14.92
CA ARG A 93 -5.67 8.53 15.63
C ARG A 93 -6.76 8.07 14.66
N THR A 94 -7.01 6.77 14.62
CA THR A 94 -8.16 6.22 13.90
C THR A 94 -9.45 6.46 14.69
N GLY A 95 -10.60 6.25 14.04
CA GLY A 95 -11.86 6.03 14.75
C GLY A 95 -12.05 4.54 15.12
N PRO A 96 -13.20 4.19 15.71
CA PRO A 96 -13.54 2.81 16.08
C PRO A 96 -14.01 2.03 14.85
N TRP A 97 -13.13 1.86 13.86
CA TRP A 97 -13.41 1.16 12.61
C TRP A 97 -12.33 0.17 12.23
N VAL A 98 -11.18 0.17 12.92
CA VAL A 98 -10.11 -0.78 12.65
C VAL A 98 -10.60 -2.18 13.02
N ARG A 99 -10.53 -3.11 12.07
CA ARG A 99 -10.82 -4.53 12.28
C ARG A 99 -9.59 -5.37 12.03
N ARG A 100 -9.60 -6.58 12.58
CA ARG A 100 -8.58 -7.57 12.28
C ARG A 100 -8.46 -7.77 10.76
N GLY A 101 -7.23 -7.84 10.29
CA GLY A 101 -6.87 -8.19 8.93
C GLY A 101 -6.69 -7.01 7.98
N MET A 102 -7.13 -5.81 8.37
CA MET A 102 -6.91 -4.58 7.61
C MET A 102 -5.43 -4.27 7.49
N TRP A 103 -5.04 -3.73 6.33
CA TRP A 103 -3.68 -3.28 6.08
C TRP A 103 -3.56 -1.78 6.16
N PHE A 104 -2.50 -1.32 6.81
CA PHE A 104 -2.06 0.07 6.80
C PHE A 104 -0.71 0.14 6.12
N MET A 105 -0.56 1.03 5.15
CA MET A 105 0.64 1.18 4.34
C MET A 105 1.13 2.61 4.42
N LEU A 106 2.40 2.79 4.75
CA LEU A 106 3.09 4.07 4.65
C LEU A 106 3.70 4.18 3.24
N VAL A 107 3.20 5.10 2.44
CA VAL A 107 3.56 5.24 1.02
C VAL A 107 4.29 6.57 0.82
N ASP A 108 5.45 6.52 0.17
CA ASP A 108 6.10 7.72 -0.35
C ASP A 108 5.24 8.30 -1.46
N ARG A 109 4.72 9.52 -1.25
CA ARG A 109 3.75 10.10 -2.19
C ARG A 109 4.40 10.54 -3.51
N ASP A 110 5.70 10.81 -3.53
CA ASP A 110 6.37 11.28 -4.74
C ASP A 110 6.69 10.09 -5.67
N SER A 111 7.08 8.94 -5.13
CA SER A 111 7.44 7.75 -5.92
C SER A 111 6.35 6.67 -6.01
N GLY A 112 5.39 6.65 -5.08
CA GLY A 112 4.44 5.54 -4.91
C GLY A 112 5.03 4.32 -4.18
N GLU A 113 6.29 4.41 -3.70
CA GLU A 113 6.95 3.31 -2.99
C GLU A 113 6.27 3.04 -1.64
N VAL A 114 5.94 1.77 -1.37
CA VAL A 114 5.48 1.36 -0.03
C VAL A 114 6.70 1.22 0.89
N LEU A 115 6.81 2.13 1.85
CA LEU A 115 7.94 2.19 2.79
C LEU A 115 7.78 1.24 3.97
N ALA A 116 6.55 1.01 4.40
CA ALA A 116 6.22 0.08 5.45
C ALA A 116 4.77 -0.39 5.32
N ALA A 117 4.47 -1.57 5.83
CA ALA A 117 3.13 -2.10 5.95
C ALA A 117 2.93 -2.78 7.31
N GLN A 118 1.81 -2.46 7.95
CA GLN A 118 1.37 -3.10 9.19
C GLN A 118 -0.03 -3.66 9.00
N ARG A 119 -0.25 -4.84 9.58
CA ARG A 119 -1.57 -5.49 9.58
C ARG A 119 -2.21 -5.32 10.95
N ALA A 120 -3.50 -4.97 10.98
CA ALA A 120 -4.31 -5.00 12.18
C ALA A 120 -4.47 -6.45 12.67
N GLY A 121 -3.79 -6.79 13.76
CA GLY A 121 -3.82 -8.07 14.44
C GLY A 121 -3.31 -9.31 13.67
N PRO A 122 -3.18 -10.44 14.38
CA PRO A 122 -3.20 -10.56 15.84
C PRO A 122 -1.77 -10.42 16.42
N GLU A 123 -1.63 -9.92 17.65
CA GLU A 123 -0.36 -10.07 18.38
C GLU A 123 -0.25 -11.40 19.15
N THR A 124 -1.34 -11.94 19.70
CA THR A 124 -1.58 -13.39 19.92
C THR A 124 -2.99 -13.57 20.49
N CYS A 125 -3.70 -14.58 20.00
CA CYS A 125 -5.02 -15.02 20.47
C CYS A 125 -4.99 -16.54 20.41
N ASP A 126 -4.73 -17.19 21.55
CA ASP A 126 -4.68 -18.65 21.68
C ASP A 126 -6.07 -19.21 22.05
#